data_AF-A0A7K1WSZ0-F1
#
_entry.id   AF-A0A7K1WSZ0-F1
#
_cell.length_a   1.000
_cell.length_b   1.000
_cell.length_c   1.000
_cell.angle_alpha   90.00
_cell.angle_beta   90.00
_cell.angle_gamma   90.00
#
_symmetry.space_group_name_H-M   'P 1'
#
loop_
_entity.id
_entity.type
_entity.pdbx_description
1 polymer ?
#
loop_
_entity_poly.entity_id
_entity_poly.type
_entity_poly.pdbx_seq_one_letter_code
_entity_poly.pdbx_strand_id
1 'polypeptide(L)'
;METVEIEKVNYLKKQSTQYLNILKTADKGYNAEISVLNYSELGCVITNMLKLCILALEQDNGKKLSIDVGLVLEQALQLFPTDEMELLDIINEMHIKESSVEVK
;
A
#
# COMPACT_ATOMS: atom_id res chain seq x y z
N MET A 1 -24.26 23.31 8.32
CA MET A 1 -22.80 23.13 8.44
C MET A 1 -22.50 21.79 9.11
N GLU A 2 -23.00 21.54 10.32
CA GLU A 2 -22.88 20.23 11.02
C GLU A 2 -23.32 19.02 10.18
N THR A 3 -24.42 19.10 9.44
CA THR A 3 -24.95 17.96 8.67
C THR A 3 -24.02 17.50 7.53
N VAL A 4 -23.33 18.44 6.89
CA VAL A 4 -22.41 18.15 5.76
C VAL A 4 -21.12 17.52 6.26
N GLU A 5 -20.61 17.98 7.41
CA GLU A 5 -19.43 17.39 8.06
C GLU A 5 -19.70 15.97 8.55
N ILE A 6 -20.88 15.73 9.14
CA ILE A 6 -21.31 14.38 9.55
C ILE A 6 -21.42 13.44 8.34
N GLU A 7 -21.94 13.90 7.20
CA GLU A 7 -22.01 13.11 5.97
C GLU A 7 -20.62 12.73 5.43
N LYS A 8 -19.65 13.66 5.45
CA LYS A 8 -18.27 13.39 5.04
C LYS A 8 -17.60 12.34 5.92
N VAL A 9 -17.77 12.44 7.24
CA VAL A 9 -17.23 11.46 8.20
C VAL A 9 -17.85 10.08 7.96
N ASN A 10 -19.16 10.01 7.70
CA ASN A 10 -19.84 8.75 7.39
C ASN A 10 -19.37 8.15 6.06
N TYR A 11 -19.15 8.98 5.05
CA TYR A 11 -18.58 8.56 3.77
C TYR A 11 -17.17 7.98 3.95
N LEU A 12 -16.29 8.70 4.65
CA LEU A 12 -14.93 8.22 4.96
C LEU A 12 -14.97 6.91 5.72
N LYS A 13 -15.80 6.80 6.76
CA LYS A 13 -15.95 5.55 7.53
C LYS A 13 -16.34 4.38 6.63
N LYS A 14 -17.27 4.59 5.69
CA LYS A 14 -17.66 3.58 4.71
C LYS A 14 -16.51 3.20 3.79
N GLN A 15 -15.74 4.16 3.28
CA GLN A 15 -14.58 3.91 2.42
C GLN A 15 -13.46 3.19 3.19
N SER A 16 -13.15 3.59 4.42
CA SER A 16 -12.17 2.92 5.27
C SER A 16 -12.54 1.46 5.53
N THR A 17 -13.82 1.15 5.75
CA THR A 17 -14.26 -0.25 5.86
C THR A 17 -14.14 -1.03 4.55
N GLN A 18 -14.08 -0.38 3.38
CA GLN A 18 -13.91 -1.09 2.11
C GLN A 18 -12.43 -1.35 1.81
N TYR A 19 -11.58 -0.36 2.05
CA TYR A 19 -10.17 -0.37 1.64
C TYR A 19 -9.19 -0.80 2.74
N LEU A 20 -9.55 -0.71 4.03
CA LEU A 20 -8.74 -1.19 5.15
C LEU A 20 -9.15 -2.59 5.63
N ASN A 21 -9.99 -3.30 4.87
CA ASN A 21 -10.32 -4.67 5.22
C ASN A 21 -9.07 -5.53 5.07
N ILE A 22 -8.77 -6.28 6.12
CA ILE A 22 -7.66 -7.24 6.23
C ILE A 22 -7.50 -7.97 4.88
N LEU A 23 -6.26 -7.94 4.37
CA LEU A 23 -5.76 -8.69 3.20
C LEU A 23 -6.68 -9.86 2.90
N LYS A 24 -7.46 -9.76 1.81
CA LYS A 24 -8.47 -10.74 1.41
C LYS A 24 -7.92 -12.15 1.66
N THR A 25 -8.60 -12.93 2.48
CA THR A 25 -8.24 -14.32 2.74
C THR A 25 -8.24 -15.07 1.40
N ALA A 26 -7.08 -15.46 0.92
CA ALA A 26 -6.97 -16.30 -0.26
C ALA A 26 -7.41 -17.73 0.12
N ASP A 27 -8.52 -18.20 -0.47
CA ASP A 27 -9.13 -19.50 -0.16
C ASP A 27 -8.24 -20.71 -0.52
N LYS A 28 -7.20 -20.54 -1.36
CA LYS A 28 -6.33 -21.64 -1.83
C LYS A 28 -4.90 -21.15 -2.10
N GLY A 29 -4.04 -21.17 -1.08
CA GLY A 29 -2.61 -20.87 -1.18
C GLY A 29 -1.84 -21.30 0.08
N TYR A 30 -0.53 -21.53 -0.05
CA TYR A 30 0.36 -21.58 1.11
C TYR A 30 0.56 -20.14 1.58
N ASN A 31 -0.21 -19.74 2.59
CA ASN A 31 -0.19 -18.38 3.10
C ASN A 31 0.95 -18.26 4.11
N ALA A 32 1.92 -17.38 3.84
CA ALA A 32 2.88 -16.92 4.83
C ALA A 32 2.37 -15.61 5.42
N GLU A 33 2.04 -15.61 6.71
CA GLU A 33 1.63 -14.40 7.40
C GLU A 33 2.86 -13.59 7.81
N ILE A 34 2.90 -12.32 7.41
CA ILE A 34 3.92 -11.37 7.85
C ILE A 34 3.26 -10.39 8.80
N SER A 35 3.61 -10.46 10.08
CA SER A 35 3.14 -9.49 11.07
C SER A 35 4.04 -8.25 11.04
N VAL A 36 3.46 -7.09 10.74
CA VAL A 36 4.10 -5.77 10.79
C VAL A 36 3.36 -4.88 11.78
N LEU A 37 4.06 -4.00 12.46
CA LEU A 37 3.51 -3.08 13.47
C LEU A 37 2.63 -2.00 12.83
N ASN A 38 2.97 -1.56 11.62
CA ASN A 38 2.23 -0.53 10.88
C ASN A 38 2.67 -0.49 9.40
N TYR A 39 1.98 0.30 8.58
CA TYR A 39 2.30 0.48 7.16
C TYR A 39 3.68 1.13 6.91
N SER A 40 4.25 1.85 7.88
CA SER A 40 5.62 2.37 7.75
C SER A 40 6.64 1.23 7.79
N GLU A 41 6.45 0.26 8.69
CA GLU A 41 7.27 -0.94 8.72
C GLU A 41 7.08 -1.80 7.46
N LEU A 42 5.84 -1.96 6.98
CA LEU A 42 5.58 -2.61 5.69
C LEU A 42 6.33 -1.92 4.54
N GLY A 43 6.27 -0.59 4.49
CA GLY A 43 7.01 0.21 3.51
C GLY A 43 8.52 0.02 3.62
N CYS A 44 9.07 -0.08 4.84
CA CYS A 44 10.47 -0.43 5.06
C CYS A 44 10.82 -1.82 4.52
N VAL A 45 9.96 -2.83 4.73
CA VAL A 45 10.16 -4.19 4.20
C VAL A 45 10.21 -4.17 2.67
N ILE A 46 9.21 -3.56 2.03
CA ILE A 46 9.15 -3.42 0.56
C ILE A 46 10.38 -2.68 0.05
N THR A 47 10.75 -1.56 0.68
CA THR A 47 11.93 -0.76 0.30
C THR A 47 13.21 -1.57 0.39
N ASN A 48 13.38 -2.39 1.43
CA ASN A 48 14.55 -3.23 1.59
C ASN A 48 14.60 -4.36 0.55
N MET A 49 13.44 -4.96 0.20
CA MET A 49 13.36 -5.91 -0.90
C MET A 49 13.78 -5.28 -2.24
N LEU A 50 13.30 -4.07 -2.53
CA LEU A 50 13.68 -3.33 -3.75
C LEU A 50 15.18 -3.00 -3.77
N LYS A 51 15.73 -2.52 -2.65
CA LYS A 51 17.18 -2.25 -2.53
C LYS A 51 18.02 -3.52 -2.74
N LEU A 52 17.57 -4.65 -2.20
CA LEU A 52 18.24 -5.94 -2.42
C LEU A 52 18.26 -6.31 -3.91
N CYS A 53 17.13 -6.15 -4.61
CA CYS A 53 17.04 -6.40 -6.05
C CYS A 53 17.99 -5.48 -6.84
N ILE A 54 18.04 -4.18 -6.51
CA ILE A 54 18.95 -3.22 -7.15
C ILE A 54 20.40 -3.65 -6.94
N LEU A 55 20.81 -3.93 -5.71
CA LEU A 55 22.18 -4.36 -5.39
C LEU A 55 22.56 -5.66 -6.11
N ALA A 56 21.62 -6.61 -6.22
CA ALA A 56 21.86 -7.84 -6.95
C ALA A 56 22.08 -7.57 -8.45
N LEU A 57 21.24 -6.75 -9.07
CA LEU A 57 21.37 -6.38 -10.48
C LEU A 57 22.66 -5.58 -10.76
N GLU A 58 23.06 -4.68 -9.86
CA GLU A 58 24.34 -3.94 -9.97
C GLU A 58 25.56 -4.85 -9.87
N GLN A 59 25.45 -5.96 -9.14
CA GLN A 59 26.52 -6.95 -8.99
C GLN A 59 26.51 -8.02 -10.10
N ASP A 60 25.59 -7.95 -11.06
CA ASP A 60 25.50 -8.85 -12.21
C ASP A 60 26.64 -8.59 -13.22
N ASN A 61 27.84 -9.01 -12.84
CA ASN A 61 29.04 -8.95 -13.69
C ASN A 61 29.11 -10.13 -14.67
N GLY A 62 27.97 -10.65 -15.14
CA GLY A 62 27.89 -11.84 -16.00
C GLY A 62 28.09 -13.17 -15.26
N LYS A 63 27.99 -13.16 -13.92
CA LYS A 63 27.94 -14.36 -13.08
C LYS A 63 26.49 -14.57 -12.65
N LYS A 64 26.06 -15.83 -12.60
CA LYS A 64 24.73 -16.20 -12.12
C LYS A 64 24.47 -15.57 -10.74
N LEU A 65 23.44 -14.74 -10.65
CA LEU A 65 22.98 -14.13 -9.42
C LEU A 65 22.69 -15.21 -8.37
N SER A 66 23.07 -14.93 -7.12
CA SER A 66 22.80 -15.83 -5.98
C SER A 66 21.33 -15.81 -5.56
N ILE A 67 20.59 -14.79 -5.98
CA ILE A 67 19.17 -14.61 -5.69
C ILE A 67 18.37 -14.55 -6.99
N ASP A 68 17.16 -15.10 -6.94
CA ASP A 68 16.17 -14.89 -8.00
C ASP A 68 15.50 -13.53 -7.79
N VAL A 69 16.01 -12.52 -8.49
CA VAL A 69 15.49 -11.15 -8.42
C VAL A 69 14.03 -11.08 -8.84
N GLY A 70 13.60 -11.91 -9.80
CA GLY A 70 12.21 -11.95 -10.26
C GLY A 70 11.28 -12.39 -9.14
N LEU A 71 11.63 -13.46 -8.44
CA LEU A 71 10.85 -13.96 -7.30
C LEU A 71 10.75 -12.91 -6.18
N VAL A 72 11.85 -12.24 -5.83
CA VAL A 72 11.83 -11.20 -4.78
C VAL A 72 10.96 -10.01 -5.18
N LEU A 73 11.00 -9.60 -6.46
CA LEU A 73 10.13 -8.54 -6.97
C LEU A 73 8.66 -8.92 -6.96
N GLU A 74 8.31 -10.17 -7.30
CA GLU A 74 6.94 -10.67 -7.19
C GLU A 74 6.43 -10.61 -5.75
N GLN A 75 7.25 -11.01 -4.78
CA GLN A 75 6.88 -10.92 -3.36
C GLN A 75 6.72 -9.47 -2.90
N ALA A 76 7.64 -8.58 -3.29
CA ALA A 76 7.51 -7.15 -2.99
C ALA A 76 6.22 -6.56 -3.57
N LEU A 77 5.84 -6.96 -4.80
CA LEU A 77 4.60 -6.53 -5.44
C LEU A 77 3.35 -6.99 -4.69
N GLN A 78 3.33 -8.23 -4.19
CA GLN A 78 2.22 -8.76 -3.41
C GLN A 78 2.02 -8.06 -2.06
N LEU A 79 3.08 -7.45 -1.52
CA LEU A 79 3.04 -6.71 -0.26
C LEU A 79 2.55 -5.27 -0.41
N PHE A 80 2.40 -4.75 -1.63
CA PHE A 80 1.95 -3.38 -1.84
C PHE A 80 0.49 -3.21 -1.37
N PRO A 81 0.23 -2.28 -0.42
CA PRO A 81 -1.10 -2.01 0.11
C PRO A 81 -1.92 -1.15 -0.87
N THR A 82 -2.29 -1.74 -2.02
CA THR A 82 -2.90 -1.02 -3.15
C THR A 82 -4.27 -0.48 -2.78
N ASP A 83 -5.09 -1.27 -2.10
CA ASP A 83 -6.43 -0.87 -1.65
C ASP A 83 -6.33 0.34 -0.70
N GLU A 84 -5.36 0.34 0.22
CA GLU A 84 -5.13 1.45 1.14
C GLU A 84 -4.58 2.71 0.46
N MET A 85 -3.79 2.55 -0.61
CA MET A 85 -3.36 3.69 -1.43
C MET A 85 -4.53 4.37 -2.13
N GLU A 86 -5.51 3.61 -2.64
CA GLU A 86 -6.74 4.20 -3.23
C GLU A 86 -7.54 5.01 -2.19
N LEU A 87 -7.57 4.56 -0.92
CA LEU A 87 -8.19 5.33 0.15
C LEU A 87 -7.49 6.68 0.37
N LEU A 88 -6.15 6.72 0.29
CA LEU A 88 -5.39 7.97 0.43
C LEU A 88 -5.72 8.95 -0.71
N ASP A 89 -5.93 8.46 -1.93
CA ASP A 89 -6.36 9.30 -3.05
C ASP A 89 -7.75 9.90 -2.80
N ILE A 90 -8.70 9.10 -2.30
CA ILE A 90 -10.04 9.59 -1.92
C ILE A 90 -9.96 10.67 -0.84
N ILE A 91 -9.13 10.48 0.19
CA ILE A 91 -8.93 11.46 1.25
C ILE A 91 -8.34 12.76 0.68
N ASN A 92 -7.35 12.66 -0.20
CA ASN A 92 -6.74 13.82 -0.84
C ASN A 92 -7.75 14.58 -1.71
N GLU A 93 -8.59 13.89 -2.49
CA GLU A 93 -9.66 14.52 -3.25
C GLU A 93 -10.64 15.28 -2.37
N MET A 94 -11.02 14.72 -1.22
CA MET A 94 -11.92 15.39 -0.26
C MET A 94 -11.29 16.67 0.27
N HIS A 95 -9.99 16.65 0.61
CA HIS A 95 -9.24 17.81 1.09
C HIS A 95 -9.09 18.91 0.01
N ILE A 96 -8.83 18.54 -1.25
CA ILE A 96 -8.75 19.49 -2.36
C ILE A 96 -10.11 20.15 -2.64
N LYS A 97 -11.20 19.36 -2.57
CA LYS A 97 -12.56 19.89 -2.75
C LYS A 97 -12.95 20.87 -1.64
N GLU A 98 -12.48 20.69 -0.41
CA GLU A 98 -12.68 21.63 0.70
C GLU A 98 -11.94 22.96 0.48
N SER A 99 -10.65 22.90 0.15
CA SER A 99 -9.85 24.11 -0.11
C SER A 99 -10.33 24.92 -1.32
N SER A 100 -11.01 24.29 -2.28
CA SER A 100 -11.61 24.97 -3.44
C SER A 100 -12.92 25.71 -3.12
N VAL A 101 -13.61 25.35 -2.02
CA VAL A 101 -14.86 25.97 -1.59
C VAL A 101 -14.61 27.20 -0.71
N GLU A 102 -13.47 27.28 -0.02
CA GLU A 102 -13.09 28.43 0.81
C GLU A 102 -12.58 29.65 0.01
N VAL A 103 -12.34 29.51 -1.30
CA VAL A 103 -11.80 30.57 -2.18
C VAL A 103 -12.89 31.24 -3.05
N LYS A 104 -14.18 31.01 -2.77
CA LYS A 104 -15.31 31.69 -3.42
C LYS A 104 -16.25 32.32 -2.41
#